data_AF-A0A7C0UYH8-F1
#
_entry.id   AF-A0A7C0UYH8-F1
#
_cell.length_a   1.000
_cell.length_b   1.000
_cell.length_c   1.000
_cell.angle_alpha   90.00
_cell.angle_beta   90.00
_cell.angle_gamma   90.00
#
_symmetry.space_group_name_H-M   'P 1'
#
loop_
_entity.id
_entity.type
_entity.pdbx_description
1 polymer ?
#
loop_
_entity_poly.entity_id
_entity_poly.type
_entity_poly.pdbx_seq_one_letter_code
_entity_poly.pdbx_strand_id
1 'polypeptide(L)'
;YILAGEREKLENLLELLSVYKRIPVFIYKFADNEMRTIGLLIVSSIHPGLFRDLGSGSLPYKFLSYSSKRGFVGLFTKGVCDHSENLVRSSDVDNVLRCIFNEDEASEWKELSLTNISRSKVNDITCLSLVFHPNHILSIISRRNKGMEDIPLEVLTELSLKNHKVVIIDAHNSEDHKGINPKPVRGSILYNNMIKCILGNAVSYSSISSANKAIKVGFSHKDLSSFKPEICPGGLSFLALEFEEERYFIASIDGNNMVKGLNEWLRGNMLGLGFKDGEIVTTDNHLYSGIVPKVGYTPIGYNTDWKTLLNKLKEAASEALGKLQEARVLFREVSYEGKYVDMEKLTLLSEITHRNVKEGLLLFDGLLLSYVLTFIFALLGF
;
A
#
# COMPACT_ATOMS: atom_id res chain seq x y z
N TYR A 1 22.01 -11.37 3.82
CA TYR A 1 22.22 -10.49 4.98
C TYR A 1 23.44 -9.58 4.87
N ILE A 2 24.45 -9.92 4.03
CA ILE A 2 25.73 -9.18 3.90
C ILE A 2 25.63 -7.82 3.17
N LEU A 3 24.53 -7.51 2.48
CA LEU A 3 24.41 -6.29 1.66
C LEU A 3 23.61 -5.13 2.30
N ALA A 4 23.16 -5.27 3.55
CA ALA A 4 22.25 -4.31 4.17
C ALA A 4 22.87 -2.91 4.46
N GLY A 5 24.19 -2.74 4.27
CA GLY A 5 24.90 -1.46 4.39
C GLY A 5 25.36 -0.85 3.07
N GLU A 6 25.22 -1.55 1.94
CA GLU A 6 25.74 -1.14 0.63
C GLU A 6 24.60 -0.91 -0.38
N ARG A 7 23.68 0.01 -0.02
CA ARG A 7 22.48 0.33 -0.82
C ARG A 7 22.78 0.51 -2.29
N GLU A 8 23.78 1.33 -2.62
CA GLU A 8 24.14 1.64 -4.01
C GLU A 8 24.57 0.40 -4.80
N LYS A 9 25.34 -0.52 -4.19
CA LYS A 9 25.75 -1.76 -4.87
C LYS A 9 24.56 -2.69 -5.12
N LEU A 10 23.65 -2.79 -4.15
CA LEU A 10 22.44 -3.58 -4.29
C LEU A 10 21.52 -2.99 -5.38
N GLU A 11 21.32 -1.68 -5.38
CA GLU A 11 20.56 -1.00 -6.43
C GLU A 11 21.21 -1.16 -7.82
N ASN A 12 22.54 -1.07 -7.94
CA ASN A 12 23.27 -1.32 -9.19
C ASN A 12 23.00 -2.74 -9.72
N LEU A 13 23.02 -3.75 -8.84
CA LEU A 13 22.72 -5.13 -9.20
C LEU A 13 21.26 -5.30 -9.64
N LEU A 14 20.32 -4.75 -8.86
CA LEU A 14 18.90 -4.79 -9.18
C LEU A 14 18.59 -4.08 -10.49
N GLU A 15 19.35 -3.05 -10.84
CA GLU A 15 19.19 -2.35 -12.11
C GLU A 15 19.55 -3.22 -13.32
N LEU A 16 20.57 -4.07 -13.21
CA LEU A 16 20.92 -5.05 -14.25
C LEU A 16 19.81 -6.08 -14.45
N LEU A 17 19.08 -6.39 -13.38
CA LEU A 17 17.96 -7.33 -13.38
C LEU A 17 16.63 -6.64 -13.63
N SER A 18 16.60 -5.34 -13.87
CA SER A 18 15.35 -4.60 -13.96
C SER A 18 14.59 -4.82 -15.27
N VAL A 19 13.36 -4.34 -15.28
CA VAL A 19 12.52 -4.19 -16.47
C VAL A 19 11.98 -2.76 -16.50
N TYR A 20 11.90 -2.18 -17.70
CA TYR A 20 11.28 -0.87 -17.88
C TYR A 20 9.77 -1.03 -17.87
N LYS A 21 9.07 -0.32 -16.98
CA LYS A 21 7.60 -0.32 -16.89
C LYS A 21 7.09 1.11 -16.82
N ARG A 22 5.81 1.27 -17.17
CA ARG A 22 5.03 2.48 -16.94
C ARG A 22 3.98 2.17 -15.88
N ILE A 23 4.11 2.75 -14.69
CA ILE A 23 3.23 2.45 -13.56
C ILE A 23 2.40 3.70 -13.21
N PRO A 24 1.07 3.56 -13.07
CA PRO A 24 0.20 4.69 -12.76
C PRO A 24 0.22 5.07 -11.28
N VAL A 25 -0.02 6.35 -11.01
CA VAL A 25 -0.40 6.88 -9.71
C VAL A 25 -1.68 7.70 -9.91
N PHE A 26 -2.71 7.37 -9.15
CA PHE A 26 -4.01 8.03 -9.23
C PHE A 26 -4.11 9.08 -8.13
N ILE A 27 -4.53 10.28 -8.48
CA ILE A 27 -4.53 11.46 -7.61
C ILE A 27 -5.94 12.00 -7.50
N TYR A 28 -6.45 12.08 -6.28
CA TYR A 28 -7.70 12.75 -5.93
C TYR A 28 -7.35 13.99 -5.12
N LYS A 29 -7.46 15.14 -5.77
CA LYS A 29 -7.33 16.45 -5.13
C LYS A 29 -8.69 16.88 -4.61
N PHE A 30 -8.75 17.16 -3.31
CA PHE A 30 -9.89 17.83 -2.69
C PHE A 30 -9.57 19.31 -2.59
N ALA A 31 -10.37 20.15 -3.23
CA ALA A 31 -10.15 21.58 -3.32
C ALA A 31 -11.36 22.35 -2.80
N ASP A 32 -11.14 23.52 -2.22
CA ASP A 32 -12.23 24.42 -1.85
C ASP A 32 -12.86 25.09 -3.10
N ASN A 33 -13.85 25.94 -2.88
CA ASN A 33 -14.54 26.68 -3.95
C ASN A 33 -13.61 27.67 -4.70
N GLU A 34 -12.47 28.04 -4.11
CA GLU A 34 -11.43 28.88 -4.71
C GLU A 34 -10.32 28.04 -5.38
N MET A 35 -10.51 26.72 -5.52
CA MET A 35 -9.57 25.76 -6.11
C MET A 35 -8.26 25.56 -5.32
N ARG A 36 -8.19 26.04 -4.08
CA ARG A 36 -7.06 25.79 -3.16
C ARG A 36 -7.13 24.35 -2.65
N THR A 37 -5.99 23.69 -2.58
CA THR A 37 -5.91 22.29 -2.13
C THR A 37 -6.18 22.19 -0.62
N ILE A 38 -7.22 21.44 -0.25
CA ILE A 38 -7.50 21.05 1.14
C ILE A 38 -6.66 19.82 1.52
N GLY A 39 -6.57 18.86 0.60
CA GLY A 39 -5.78 17.64 0.77
C GLY A 39 -5.70 16.80 -0.50
N LEU A 40 -4.75 15.88 -0.53
CA LEU A 40 -4.55 14.93 -1.64
C LEU A 40 -4.68 13.50 -1.12
N LEU A 41 -5.53 12.70 -1.75
CA LEU A 41 -5.48 11.24 -1.64
C LEU A 41 -4.79 10.69 -2.88
N ILE A 42 -3.77 9.85 -2.70
CA ILE A 42 -3.14 9.14 -3.80
C ILE A 42 -3.27 7.63 -3.67
N VAL A 43 -3.42 6.97 -4.80
CA VAL A 43 -3.39 5.51 -4.93
C VAL A 43 -2.21 5.16 -5.82
N SER A 44 -1.13 4.69 -5.20
CA SER A 44 0.12 4.38 -5.89
C SER A 44 0.14 2.91 -6.31
N SER A 45 0.20 2.63 -7.62
CA SER A 45 0.57 1.30 -8.10
C SER A 45 2.09 1.07 -8.10
N ILE A 46 2.89 2.07 -7.67
CA ILE A 46 4.30 1.86 -7.34
C ILE A 46 4.35 1.31 -5.92
N HIS A 47 4.86 0.09 -5.78
CA HIS A 47 4.96 -0.58 -4.50
C HIS A 47 6.01 0.11 -3.61
N PRO A 48 5.74 0.43 -2.33
CA PRO A 48 6.68 1.17 -1.47
C PRO A 48 7.93 0.42 -1.01
N GLY A 49 8.41 -0.60 -1.71
CA GLY A 49 9.68 -1.26 -1.41
C GLY A 49 9.58 -2.78 -1.28
N LEU A 50 10.73 -3.40 -1.10
CA LEU A 50 10.81 -4.78 -0.62
C LEU A 50 11.64 -4.86 0.67
N PHE A 51 12.59 -3.93 0.83
CA PHE A 51 13.54 -3.96 1.92
C PHE A 51 14.07 -2.56 2.26
N ARG A 52 13.79 -2.09 3.48
CA ARG A 52 14.34 -0.85 4.04
C ARG A 52 14.08 0.37 3.14
N ASP A 53 15.08 1.22 2.96
CA ASP A 53 15.02 2.44 2.14
C ASP A 53 15.46 2.20 0.69
N LEU A 54 15.57 0.94 0.26
CA LEU A 54 15.90 0.59 -1.12
C LEU A 54 14.75 0.97 -2.06
N GLY A 55 15.09 1.58 -3.21
CA GLY A 55 14.10 1.85 -4.24
C GLY A 55 12.98 2.77 -3.76
N SER A 56 11.74 2.33 -3.96
CA SER A 56 10.52 3.05 -3.58
C SER A 56 10.20 3.05 -2.08
N GLY A 57 11.05 2.47 -1.21
CA GLY A 57 10.99 2.50 0.27
C GLY A 57 10.57 3.84 0.87
N SER A 58 11.08 4.91 0.29
CA SER A 58 10.90 6.27 0.79
C SER A 58 9.66 7.01 0.29
N LEU A 59 8.94 6.43 -0.66
CA LEU A 59 7.85 7.10 -1.36
C LEU A 59 6.72 7.57 -0.44
N PRO A 60 6.19 6.78 0.52
CA PRO A 60 5.09 7.22 1.38
C PRO A 60 5.45 8.44 2.23
N TYR A 61 6.54 8.38 3.00
CA TYR A 61 6.90 9.48 3.90
C TYR A 61 7.43 10.71 3.15
N LYS A 62 8.09 10.54 1.99
CA LYS A 62 8.47 11.69 1.16
C LYS A 62 7.25 12.37 0.56
N PHE A 63 6.24 11.63 0.09
CA PHE A 63 4.98 12.21 -0.39
C PHE A 63 4.28 13.06 0.68
N LEU A 64 4.22 12.55 1.92
CA LEU A 64 3.62 13.28 3.04
C LEU A 64 4.43 14.54 3.37
N SER A 65 5.77 14.47 3.36
CA SER A 65 6.64 15.64 3.54
C SER A 65 6.43 16.68 2.44
N TYR A 66 6.32 16.27 1.18
CA TYR A 66 6.05 17.16 0.05
C TYR A 66 4.69 17.85 0.15
N SER A 67 3.67 17.13 0.62
CA SER A 67 2.32 17.68 0.85
C SER A 67 2.36 18.73 1.96
N SER A 68 2.97 18.38 3.11
CA SER A 68 3.09 19.28 4.25
C SER A 68 3.84 20.57 3.91
N LYS A 69 4.93 20.49 3.13
CA LYS A 69 5.67 21.68 2.64
C LYS A 69 4.84 22.59 1.74
N ARG A 70 3.77 22.08 1.12
CA ARG A 70 2.81 22.84 0.30
C ARG A 70 1.59 23.31 1.10
N GLY A 71 1.56 23.06 2.41
CA GLY A 71 0.52 23.59 3.30
C GLY A 71 -0.75 22.75 3.41
N PHE A 72 -0.75 21.51 2.90
CA PHE A 72 -1.90 20.60 3.01
C PHE A 72 -1.50 19.19 3.45
N VAL A 73 -2.48 18.37 3.82
CA VAL A 73 -2.26 16.98 4.23
C VAL A 73 -2.36 16.07 3.02
N GLY A 74 -1.37 15.19 2.87
CA GLY A 74 -1.42 14.07 1.95
C GLY A 74 -1.95 12.80 2.64
N LEU A 75 -2.62 11.95 1.88
CA LEU A 75 -3.05 10.62 2.27
C LEU A 75 -2.53 9.63 1.22
N PHE A 76 -1.43 8.95 1.55
CA PHE A 76 -0.83 7.93 0.70
C PHE A 76 -1.59 6.61 0.87
N THR A 77 -1.98 5.95 -0.21
CA THR A 77 -2.51 4.58 -0.17
C THR A 77 -1.82 3.71 -1.20
N LYS A 78 -1.65 2.42 -0.87
CA LYS A 78 -1.20 1.39 -1.79
C LYS A 78 -2.32 1.03 -2.75
N GLY A 79 -2.01 1.04 -4.04
CA GLY A 79 -2.89 0.51 -5.08
C GLY A 79 -2.70 -0.98 -5.27
N VAL A 80 -3.29 -1.52 -6.34
CA VAL A 80 -2.93 -2.87 -6.80
C VAL A 80 -1.52 -2.85 -7.37
N CYS A 81 -0.64 -3.64 -6.76
CA CYS A 81 0.76 -3.81 -7.10
C CYS A 81 1.34 -4.94 -6.26
N ASP A 82 2.42 -5.54 -6.76
CA ASP A 82 3.29 -6.40 -5.97
C ASP A 82 4.74 -5.92 -6.05
N HIS A 83 5.64 -6.74 -5.52
CA HIS A 83 7.07 -6.45 -5.49
C HIS A 83 7.74 -6.25 -6.85
N SER A 84 7.10 -6.63 -7.97
CA SER A 84 7.57 -6.33 -9.32
C SER A 84 7.31 -4.87 -9.74
N GLU A 85 6.52 -4.12 -8.96
CA GLU A 85 6.30 -2.68 -9.11
C GLU A 85 7.14 -1.85 -8.14
N ASN A 86 8.18 -2.45 -7.55
CA ASN A 86 9.18 -1.71 -6.81
C ASN A 86 10.10 -0.96 -7.76
N LEU A 87 10.32 0.33 -7.50
CA LEU A 87 11.41 1.06 -8.14
C LEU A 87 12.74 0.45 -7.73
N VAL A 88 13.69 0.42 -8.65
CA VAL A 88 15.04 -0.05 -8.34
C VAL A 88 15.83 1.01 -7.58
N ARG A 89 15.77 2.28 -8.03
CA ARG A 89 16.58 3.36 -7.49
C ARG A 89 15.78 4.22 -6.52
N SER A 90 16.34 4.47 -5.35
CA SER A 90 15.80 5.44 -4.40
C SER A 90 15.82 6.88 -4.92
N SER A 91 16.70 7.20 -5.88
CA SER A 91 16.72 8.50 -6.57
C SER A 91 15.50 8.73 -7.46
N ASP A 92 14.84 7.67 -7.94
CA ASP A 92 13.65 7.80 -8.81
C ASP A 92 12.42 8.26 -8.04
N VAL A 93 12.41 8.11 -6.71
CA VAL A 93 11.30 8.59 -5.87
C VAL A 93 11.08 10.09 -6.02
N ASP A 94 12.14 10.89 -6.14
CA ASP A 94 11.99 12.34 -6.31
C ASP A 94 11.45 12.69 -7.70
N ASN A 95 11.69 11.84 -8.71
CA ASN A 95 11.10 11.99 -10.04
C ASN A 95 9.60 11.68 -10.02
N VAL A 96 9.20 10.59 -9.35
CA VAL A 96 7.78 10.26 -9.12
C VAL A 96 7.05 11.41 -8.43
N LEU A 97 7.65 11.98 -7.37
CA LEU A 97 7.05 13.10 -6.64
C LEU A 97 6.93 14.34 -7.53
N ARG A 98 7.92 14.63 -8.38
CA ARG A 98 7.80 15.70 -9.38
C ARG A 98 6.62 15.47 -10.32
N CYS A 99 6.38 14.25 -10.79
CA CYS A 99 5.19 13.93 -11.59
C CYS A 99 3.89 14.13 -10.81
N ILE A 100 3.81 13.68 -9.55
CA ILE A 100 2.61 13.79 -8.70
C ILE A 100 2.25 15.26 -8.43
N PHE A 101 3.25 16.08 -8.12
CA PHE A 101 3.08 17.49 -7.73
C PHE A 101 3.30 18.49 -8.88
N ASN A 102 3.39 18.03 -10.13
CA ASN A 102 3.43 18.94 -11.27
C ASN A 102 2.08 19.63 -11.38
N GLU A 103 2.02 20.95 -11.19
CA GLU A 103 0.77 21.73 -11.23
C GLU A 103 0.54 22.42 -12.58
N ASP A 104 1.56 22.46 -13.45
CA ASP A 104 1.54 23.18 -14.73
C ASP A 104 0.60 22.54 -15.79
N GLU A 105 0.03 21.38 -15.48
CA GLU A 105 -0.89 20.60 -16.32
C GLU A 105 -2.35 20.73 -15.82
N ALA A 106 -2.81 21.96 -15.56
CA ALA A 106 -4.17 22.22 -15.09
C ALA A 106 -5.26 21.59 -16.00
N SER A 107 -4.98 21.43 -17.30
CA SER A 107 -5.86 20.79 -18.28
C SER A 107 -6.07 19.29 -18.10
N GLU A 108 -5.31 18.63 -17.22
CA GLU A 108 -5.40 17.18 -17.00
C GLU A 108 -6.34 16.79 -15.85
N TRP A 109 -6.81 17.75 -15.07
CA TRP A 109 -7.72 17.48 -13.96
C TRP A 109 -9.15 17.29 -14.45
N LYS A 110 -9.75 16.13 -14.09
CA LYS A 110 -11.15 15.83 -14.32
C LYS A 110 -11.93 16.07 -13.05
N GLU A 111 -12.95 16.92 -13.10
CA GLU A 111 -13.85 17.09 -11.96
C GLU A 111 -14.74 15.85 -11.79
N LEU A 112 -14.87 15.39 -10.55
CA LEU A 112 -15.64 14.23 -10.15
C LEU A 112 -16.69 14.63 -9.12
N SER A 113 -17.92 14.16 -9.32
CA SER A 113 -19.02 14.37 -8.38
C SER A 113 -19.35 13.07 -7.68
N LEU A 114 -19.18 13.01 -6.35
CA LEU A 114 -19.54 11.83 -5.57
C LEU A 114 -21.06 11.60 -5.63
N THR A 115 -21.48 10.41 -6.04
CA THR A 115 -22.89 10.04 -6.21
C THR A 115 -23.34 8.99 -5.21
N ASN A 116 -22.44 8.14 -4.74
CA ASN A 116 -22.74 7.09 -3.77
C ASN A 116 -21.51 6.63 -3.00
N ILE A 117 -21.75 6.12 -1.79
CA ILE A 117 -20.77 5.35 -1.01
C ILE A 117 -21.45 4.06 -0.56
N SER A 118 -20.89 2.90 -0.91
CA SER A 118 -21.44 1.62 -0.52
C SER A 118 -20.37 0.60 -0.18
N ARG A 119 -20.73 -0.37 0.67
CA ARG A 119 -19.89 -1.52 0.98
C ARG A 119 -20.54 -2.80 0.49
N SER A 120 -19.79 -3.58 -0.28
CA SER A 120 -20.14 -4.97 -0.59
C SER A 120 -19.30 -5.91 0.25
N LYS A 121 -19.81 -7.14 0.41
CA LYS A 121 -19.12 -8.22 1.12
C LYS A 121 -19.34 -9.53 0.38
N VAL A 122 -18.26 -10.25 0.14
CA VAL A 122 -18.28 -11.62 -0.37
C VAL A 122 -17.41 -12.46 0.57
N ASN A 123 -18.04 -13.29 1.39
CA ASN A 123 -17.39 -14.07 2.44
C ASN A 123 -16.58 -13.17 3.40
N ASP A 124 -15.27 -13.34 3.43
CA ASP A 124 -14.29 -12.61 4.22
C ASP A 124 -13.73 -11.37 3.53
N ILE A 125 -14.11 -11.10 2.27
CA ILE A 125 -13.67 -9.91 1.54
C ILE A 125 -14.73 -8.83 1.65
N THR A 126 -14.29 -7.60 1.90
CA THR A 126 -15.12 -6.41 1.89
C THR A 126 -14.56 -5.38 0.93
N CYS A 127 -15.45 -4.67 0.23
CA CYS A 127 -15.09 -3.59 -0.68
C CYS A 127 -15.91 -2.35 -0.33
N LEU A 128 -15.26 -1.30 0.16
CA LEU A 128 -15.87 0.02 0.31
C LEU A 128 -15.63 0.80 -0.98
N SER A 129 -16.68 1.22 -1.67
CA SER A 129 -16.58 1.98 -2.92
C SER A 129 -17.15 3.38 -2.76
N LEU A 130 -16.36 4.38 -3.19
CA LEU A 130 -16.80 5.74 -3.44
C LEU A 130 -17.00 5.87 -4.95
N VAL A 131 -18.20 6.27 -5.37
CA VAL A 131 -18.55 6.33 -6.78
C VAL A 131 -18.88 7.71 -7.21
N PHE A 132 -18.28 8.07 -8.34
CA PHE A 132 -18.25 9.39 -8.87
C PHE A 132 -18.80 9.42 -10.29
N HIS A 133 -19.50 10.49 -10.62
CA HIS A 133 -19.82 10.86 -11.97
C HIS A 133 -18.68 11.73 -12.56
N PRO A 134 -18.31 11.56 -13.85
CA PRO A 134 -18.77 10.50 -14.76
C PRO A 134 -17.95 9.20 -14.62
N ASN A 135 -18.65 8.08 -14.48
CA ASN A 135 -18.14 6.70 -14.57
C ASN A 135 -16.81 6.40 -13.84
N HIS A 136 -16.64 6.85 -12.60
CA HIS A 136 -15.39 6.66 -11.86
C HIS A 136 -15.64 6.04 -10.49
N ILE A 137 -14.86 5.02 -10.12
CA ILE A 137 -15.06 4.24 -8.90
C ILE A 137 -13.72 4.12 -8.18
N LEU A 138 -13.68 4.55 -6.92
CA LEU A 138 -12.58 4.26 -6.00
C LEU A 138 -13.02 3.13 -5.05
N SER A 139 -12.34 1.99 -5.09
CA SER A 139 -12.67 0.81 -4.28
C SER A 139 -11.56 0.47 -3.31
N ILE A 140 -11.87 0.30 -2.03
CA ILE A 140 -10.94 -0.11 -0.99
C ILE A 140 -11.22 -1.55 -0.62
N ILE A 141 -10.25 -2.44 -0.87
CA ILE A 141 -10.38 -3.87 -0.65
C ILE A 141 -9.69 -4.27 0.63
N SER A 142 -10.43 -4.90 1.54
CA SER A 142 -9.92 -5.43 2.79
C SER A 142 -10.44 -6.85 3.00
N ARG A 143 -9.58 -7.71 3.53
CA ARG A 143 -9.93 -9.06 3.98
C ARG A 143 -10.09 -9.05 5.49
N ARG A 144 -11.21 -9.58 5.98
CA ARG A 144 -11.60 -9.55 7.39
C ARG A 144 -11.27 -10.85 8.11
N ASN A 145 -10.72 -10.75 9.32
CA ASN A 145 -10.40 -11.86 10.22
C ASN A 145 -9.55 -12.97 9.56
N LYS A 146 -8.82 -12.64 8.49
CA LYS A 146 -7.97 -13.52 7.70
C LYS A 146 -6.85 -12.70 7.10
N GLY A 147 -5.68 -13.31 6.94
CA GLY A 147 -4.52 -12.65 6.35
C GLY A 147 -4.59 -12.55 4.84
N MET A 148 -3.98 -11.55 4.20
CA MET A 148 -3.88 -11.47 2.74
C MET A 148 -2.58 -10.75 2.37
N GLU A 149 -1.96 -11.19 1.27
CA GLU A 149 -0.83 -10.51 0.65
C GLU A 149 -1.30 -9.68 -0.55
N ASP A 150 -0.35 -9.02 -1.22
CA ASP A 150 -0.57 -8.13 -2.36
C ASP A 150 -1.67 -8.52 -3.34
N ILE A 151 -2.53 -7.55 -3.67
CA ILE A 151 -3.43 -7.66 -4.82
C ILE A 151 -2.66 -7.34 -6.12
N PRO A 152 -2.51 -8.31 -7.06
CA PRO A 152 -1.71 -8.11 -8.26
C PRO A 152 -2.40 -7.17 -9.25
N LEU A 153 -1.60 -6.45 -10.04
CA LEU A 153 -2.08 -5.52 -11.08
C LEU A 153 -3.04 -6.17 -12.09
N GLU A 154 -2.89 -7.46 -12.35
CA GLU A 154 -3.73 -8.23 -13.28
C GLU A 154 -5.23 -8.15 -12.97
N VAL A 155 -5.60 -7.88 -11.71
CA VAL A 155 -6.98 -7.63 -11.28
C VAL A 155 -7.65 -6.50 -12.08
N LEU A 156 -6.88 -5.46 -12.48
CA LEU A 156 -7.43 -4.35 -13.28
C LEU A 156 -7.87 -4.80 -14.67
N THR A 157 -7.18 -5.78 -15.27
CA THR A 157 -7.51 -6.30 -16.59
C THR A 157 -8.87 -7.00 -16.59
N GLU A 158 -9.17 -7.76 -15.53
CA GLU A 158 -10.46 -8.43 -15.38
C GLU A 158 -11.61 -7.48 -15.01
N LEU A 159 -11.29 -6.39 -14.32
CA LEU A 159 -12.24 -5.35 -13.91
C LEU A 159 -12.38 -4.23 -14.93
N SER A 160 -11.95 -4.46 -16.18
CA SER A 160 -12.20 -3.54 -17.28
C SER A 160 -13.71 -3.45 -17.54
N LEU A 161 -14.35 -2.57 -16.79
CA LEU A 161 -15.76 -2.28 -16.87
C LEU A 161 -15.99 -1.35 -18.05
N LYS A 162 -16.89 -1.75 -18.96
CA LYS A 162 -17.29 -0.90 -20.08
C LYS A 162 -17.66 0.49 -19.54
N ASN A 163 -16.88 1.48 -19.98
CA ASN A 163 -17.04 2.90 -19.70
C ASN A 163 -16.72 3.38 -18.28
N HIS A 164 -16.27 2.54 -17.34
CA HIS A 164 -15.91 2.97 -15.98
C HIS A 164 -14.42 2.87 -15.69
N LYS A 165 -13.84 3.91 -15.09
CA LYS A 165 -12.49 3.86 -14.50
C LYS A 165 -12.62 3.33 -13.07
N VAL A 166 -12.01 2.18 -12.80
CA VAL A 166 -11.92 1.61 -11.45
C VAL A 166 -10.50 1.80 -10.92
N VAL A 167 -10.39 2.51 -9.80
CA VAL A 167 -9.16 2.64 -9.02
C VAL A 167 -9.31 1.81 -7.76
N ILE A 168 -8.31 0.99 -7.45
CA ILE A 168 -8.36 0.05 -6.33
C ILE A 168 -7.27 0.41 -5.33
N ILE A 169 -7.67 0.62 -4.08
CA ILE A 169 -6.80 0.66 -2.92
C ILE A 169 -6.74 -0.75 -2.35
N ASP A 170 -5.54 -1.30 -2.30
CA ASP A 170 -5.25 -2.49 -1.49
C ASP A 170 -5.09 -2.02 -0.05
N ALA A 171 -6.01 -2.41 0.83
CA ALA A 171 -5.96 -1.94 2.21
C ALA A 171 -4.76 -2.52 2.97
N HIS A 172 -4.28 -3.69 2.57
CA HIS A 172 -3.11 -4.38 3.15
C HIS A 172 -3.09 -4.39 4.69
N ASN A 173 -4.26 -4.60 5.29
CA ASN A 173 -4.55 -4.27 6.70
C ASN A 173 -4.93 -5.49 7.55
N SER A 174 -4.51 -6.69 7.15
CA SER A 174 -4.73 -7.91 7.92
C SER A 174 -3.71 -8.98 7.54
N GLU A 175 -2.87 -9.33 8.50
CA GLU A 175 -1.82 -10.34 8.46
C GLU A 175 -2.07 -11.36 9.56
N ASP A 176 -2.09 -12.64 9.19
CA ASP A 176 -2.26 -13.75 10.11
C ASP A 176 -0.90 -14.37 10.44
N HIS A 177 -0.16 -13.77 11.37
CA HIS A 177 1.17 -14.23 11.81
C HIS A 177 1.27 -15.70 12.26
N LYS A 178 0.14 -16.35 12.59
CA LYS A 178 0.05 -17.78 12.94
C LYS A 178 -0.62 -18.63 11.88
N GLY A 179 -1.12 -18.01 10.82
CA GLY A 179 -1.93 -18.63 9.79
C GLY A 179 -1.32 -18.50 8.41
N ILE A 180 -2.19 -18.33 7.42
CA ILE A 180 -1.81 -18.25 6.01
C ILE A 180 -2.23 -16.89 5.49
N ASN A 181 -1.30 -16.23 4.81
CA ASN A 181 -1.52 -15.00 4.06
C ASN A 181 -1.43 -15.35 2.56
N PRO A 182 -2.52 -15.83 1.93
CA PRO A 182 -2.49 -16.17 0.52
C PRO A 182 -2.42 -14.91 -0.35
N LYS A 183 -1.64 -14.99 -1.44
CA LYS A 183 -1.78 -14.05 -2.56
C LYS A 183 -3.06 -14.38 -3.36
N PRO A 184 -3.87 -13.37 -3.72
CA PRO A 184 -4.98 -13.51 -4.64
C PRO A 184 -4.47 -13.77 -6.06
N VAL A 185 -4.20 -15.04 -6.39
CA VAL A 185 -3.78 -15.47 -7.73
C VAL A 185 -4.99 -15.71 -8.61
N ARG A 186 -4.91 -15.34 -9.89
CA ARG A 186 -5.96 -15.54 -10.90
C ARG A 186 -6.53 -16.96 -10.86
N GLY A 187 -7.87 -17.07 -10.84
CA GLY A 187 -8.59 -18.35 -10.77
C GLY A 187 -8.76 -18.93 -9.36
N SER A 188 -8.05 -18.41 -8.34
CA SER A 188 -8.25 -18.83 -6.95
C SER A 188 -9.62 -18.38 -6.40
N ILE A 189 -10.12 -19.05 -5.35
CA ILE A 189 -11.36 -18.66 -4.66
C ILE A 189 -11.26 -17.24 -4.12
N LEU A 190 -10.11 -16.87 -3.54
CA LEU A 190 -9.87 -15.53 -3.00
C LEU A 190 -9.98 -14.47 -4.10
N TYR A 191 -9.30 -14.69 -5.22
CA TYR A 191 -9.33 -13.80 -6.38
C TYR A 191 -10.76 -13.65 -6.93
N ASN A 192 -11.47 -14.75 -7.16
CA ASN A 192 -12.84 -14.72 -7.68
C ASN A 192 -13.82 -14.02 -6.73
N ASN A 193 -13.69 -14.24 -5.42
CA ASN A 193 -14.51 -13.54 -4.43
C ASN A 193 -14.22 -12.03 -4.43
N MET A 194 -12.96 -11.64 -4.63
CA MET A 194 -12.57 -10.24 -4.70
C MET A 194 -13.17 -9.53 -5.90
N ILE A 195 -13.06 -10.14 -7.09
CA ILE A 195 -13.67 -9.63 -8.31
C ILE A 195 -15.19 -9.47 -8.12
N LYS A 196 -15.87 -10.50 -7.60
CA LYS A 196 -17.31 -10.42 -7.28
C LYS A 196 -17.64 -9.29 -6.31
N CYS A 197 -16.80 -9.08 -5.28
CA CYS A 197 -16.99 -8.01 -4.31
C CYS A 197 -16.91 -6.64 -4.98
N ILE A 198 -15.92 -6.41 -5.83
CA ILE A 198 -15.73 -5.14 -6.56
C ILE A 198 -16.89 -4.89 -7.52
N LEU A 199 -17.26 -5.90 -8.31
CA LEU A 199 -18.36 -5.82 -9.28
C LEU A 199 -19.72 -5.60 -8.59
N GLY A 200 -19.92 -6.15 -7.38
CA GLY A 200 -21.16 -5.98 -6.63
C GLY A 200 -21.50 -4.51 -6.34
N ASN A 201 -20.49 -3.67 -6.12
CA ASN A 201 -20.71 -2.23 -6.00
C ASN A 201 -20.96 -1.61 -7.38
N ALA A 202 -20.16 -1.96 -8.40
CA ALA A 202 -20.22 -1.40 -9.75
C ALA A 202 -21.59 -1.50 -10.46
N VAL A 203 -22.38 -2.55 -10.19
CA VAL A 203 -23.68 -2.77 -10.85
C VAL A 203 -24.76 -1.80 -10.35
N SER A 204 -24.61 -1.21 -9.17
CA SER A 204 -25.64 -0.35 -8.57
C SER A 204 -25.75 1.05 -9.19
N TYR A 205 -24.94 1.36 -10.22
CA TYR A 205 -24.73 2.73 -10.71
C TYR A 205 -25.50 3.13 -11.98
N SER A 206 -26.14 2.19 -12.68
CA SER A 206 -26.79 2.48 -13.97
C SER A 206 -28.05 3.36 -13.88
N SER A 207 -28.39 3.93 -12.72
CA SER A 207 -29.66 4.64 -12.49
C SER A 207 -29.63 5.85 -11.56
N ILE A 208 -28.46 6.28 -11.06
CA ILE A 208 -28.39 7.40 -10.10
C ILE A 208 -28.35 8.73 -10.85
N SER A 209 -29.31 9.62 -10.53
CA SER A 209 -29.40 10.96 -11.12
C SER A 209 -28.14 11.78 -10.81
N SER A 210 -27.69 12.54 -11.81
CA SER A 210 -26.50 13.39 -11.79
C SER A 210 -26.64 14.66 -10.93
N ALA A 211 -27.41 14.61 -9.85
CA ALA A 211 -27.48 15.72 -8.92
C ALA A 211 -26.11 15.85 -8.25
N ASN A 212 -25.40 16.95 -8.54
CA ASN A 212 -24.15 17.30 -7.85
C ASN A 212 -24.45 17.51 -6.37
N LYS A 213 -24.23 16.46 -5.58
CA LYS A 213 -24.35 16.50 -4.13
C LYS A 213 -23.07 17.10 -3.56
N ALA A 214 -23.21 18.11 -2.72
CA ALA A 214 -22.07 18.69 -2.03
C ALA A 214 -21.43 17.66 -1.10
N ILE A 215 -20.10 17.66 -1.06
CA ILE A 215 -19.32 16.92 -0.07
C ILE A 215 -18.62 17.91 0.85
N LYS A 216 -18.36 17.51 2.09
CA LYS A 216 -17.38 18.18 2.94
C LYS A 216 -16.26 17.23 3.28
N VAL A 217 -15.04 17.74 3.33
CA VAL A 217 -13.88 16.96 3.75
C VAL A 217 -13.04 17.71 4.75
N GLY A 218 -12.35 16.94 5.59
CA GLY A 218 -11.34 17.44 6.49
C GLY A 218 -10.21 16.44 6.59
N PHE A 219 -8.99 16.94 6.63
CA PHE A 219 -7.80 16.12 6.73
C PHE A 219 -7.02 16.42 8.00
N SER A 220 -6.37 15.40 8.55
CA SER A 220 -5.41 15.54 9.64
C SER A 220 -4.25 14.57 9.47
N HIS A 221 -3.16 14.87 10.14
CA HIS A 221 -1.98 14.02 10.18
C HIS A 221 -1.43 13.96 11.59
N LYS A 222 -0.96 12.78 12.01
CA LYS A 222 -0.33 12.54 13.31
C LYS A 222 1.01 11.84 13.10
N ASP A 223 2.05 12.39 13.73
CA ASP A 223 3.30 11.66 13.90
C ASP A 223 3.07 10.48 14.84
N LEU A 224 3.57 9.32 14.43
CA LEU A 224 3.53 8.07 15.18
C LEU A 224 4.93 7.46 15.31
N SER A 225 5.98 8.29 15.23
CA SER A 225 7.36 7.86 15.35
C SER A 225 7.69 7.11 16.66
N SER A 226 6.87 7.27 17.70
CA SER A 226 6.96 6.52 18.97
C SER A 226 6.62 5.03 18.84
N PHE A 227 5.96 4.62 17.76
CA PHE A 227 5.50 3.24 17.51
C PHE A 227 6.48 2.44 16.63
N LYS A 228 7.71 2.93 16.47
CA LYS A 228 8.78 2.15 15.82
C LYS A 228 9.01 0.84 16.57
N PRO A 229 9.35 -0.26 15.88
CA PRO A 229 9.60 -0.36 14.44
C PRO A 229 8.36 -0.76 13.61
N GLU A 230 7.15 -0.70 14.15
CA GLU A 230 5.93 -1.16 13.44
C GLU A 230 5.33 -0.08 12.54
N ILE A 231 5.41 1.18 12.97
CA ILE A 231 4.94 2.34 12.21
C ILE A 231 6.13 3.15 11.69
N CYS A 232 6.15 3.36 10.39
CA CYS A 232 7.15 4.09 9.62
C CYS A 232 6.99 5.63 9.77
N PRO A 233 8.01 6.42 9.37
CA PRO A 233 8.02 7.88 9.56
C PRO A 233 6.85 8.66 8.94
N GLY A 234 6.10 8.06 8.02
CA GLY A 234 4.90 8.65 7.45
C GLY A 234 3.69 8.66 8.40
N GLY A 235 3.77 8.06 9.59
CA GLY A 235 2.76 8.21 10.64
C GLY A 235 1.33 7.84 10.23
N LEU A 236 0.35 8.65 10.64
CA LEU A 236 -1.06 8.46 10.33
C LEU A 236 -1.62 9.69 9.60
N SER A 237 -2.21 9.47 8.43
CA SER A 237 -3.05 10.46 7.74
C SER A 237 -4.51 10.05 7.77
N PHE A 238 -5.41 11.00 8.00
CA PHE A 238 -6.84 10.76 8.15
C PHE A 238 -7.63 11.70 7.24
N LEU A 239 -8.57 11.14 6.47
CA LEU A 239 -9.59 11.85 5.72
C LEU A 239 -10.95 11.57 6.37
N ALA A 240 -11.62 12.62 6.83
CA ALA A 240 -13.05 12.61 7.15
C ALA A 240 -13.83 13.17 5.96
N LEU A 241 -14.91 12.49 5.56
CA LEU A 241 -15.79 12.85 4.45
C LEU A 241 -17.24 12.89 4.95
N GLU A 242 -17.95 13.98 4.70
CA GLU A 242 -19.39 14.10 4.92
C GLU A 242 -20.09 14.11 3.56
N PHE A 243 -21.05 13.21 3.38
CA PHE A 243 -21.85 13.07 2.17
C PHE A 243 -23.28 12.65 2.56
N GLU A 244 -24.28 13.42 2.13
CA GLU A 244 -25.69 13.22 2.50
C GLU A 244 -25.89 13.16 4.02
N GLU A 245 -25.27 14.10 4.75
CA GLU A 245 -25.31 14.19 6.24
C GLU A 245 -24.67 13.00 6.98
N GLU A 246 -24.11 12.05 6.24
CA GLU A 246 -23.45 10.87 6.78
C GLU A 246 -21.93 11.03 6.74
N ARG A 247 -21.26 10.53 7.77
CA ARG A 247 -19.80 10.68 7.92
C ARG A 247 -19.08 9.39 7.58
N TYR A 248 -18.00 9.52 6.82
CA TYR A 248 -17.15 8.44 6.37
C TYR A 248 -15.69 8.77 6.65
N PHE A 249 -14.81 7.75 6.66
CA PHE A 249 -13.38 7.99 6.81
C PHE A 249 -12.50 7.07 5.98
N ILE A 250 -11.30 7.56 5.69
CA ILE A 250 -10.15 6.76 5.25
C ILE A 250 -8.98 7.14 6.14
N ALA A 251 -8.40 6.17 6.83
CA ALA A 251 -7.19 6.35 7.62
C ALA A 251 -6.05 5.55 6.98
N SER A 252 -4.92 6.19 6.70
CA SER A 252 -3.72 5.52 6.20
C SER A 252 -2.62 5.58 7.25
N ILE A 253 -2.09 4.41 7.63
CA ILE A 253 -0.97 4.29 8.57
C ILE A 253 0.26 3.83 7.81
N ASP A 254 1.34 4.61 7.86
CA ASP A 254 2.60 4.26 7.22
C ASP A 254 3.26 3.10 7.96
N GLY A 255 3.26 1.93 7.37
CA GLY A 255 3.75 0.68 7.95
C GLY A 255 3.45 -0.46 6.99
N ASN A 256 3.88 -1.68 7.33
CA ASN A 256 3.64 -2.84 6.49
C ASN A 256 2.17 -3.30 6.61
N ASN A 257 1.91 -4.45 7.21
CA ASN A 257 0.56 -4.97 7.41
C ASN A 257 0.06 -4.69 8.84
N MET A 258 -1.15 -5.11 9.18
CA MET A 258 -1.67 -5.07 10.56
C MET A 258 -1.95 -6.48 11.08
N VAL A 259 -1.75 -6.73 12.38
CA VAL A 259 -2.13 -8.03 12.94
C VAL A 259 -3.64 -8.29 12.78
N LYS A 260 -3.98 -9.52 12.40
CA LYS A 260 -5.36 -9.98 12.25
C LYS A 260 -6.22 -9.60 13.46
N GLY A 261 -7.36 -8.94 13.21
CA GLY A 261 -8.32 -8.50 14.23
C GLY A 261 -8.12 -7.05 14.70
N LEU A 262 -6.93 -6.46 14.53
CA LEU A 262 -6.70 -5.06 14.91
C LEU A 262 -7.55 -4.11 14.08
N ASN A 263 -7.57 -4.30 12.77
CA ASN A 263 -8.32 -3.45 11.84
C ASN A 263 -9.83 -3.46 12.14
N GLU A 264 -10.42 -4.63 12.35
CA GLU A 264 -11.83 -4.76 12.73
C GLU A 264 -12.14 -4.03 14.04
N TRP A 265 -11.25 -4.20 15.03
CA TRP A 265 -11.39 -3.56 16.33
C TRP A 265 -11.28 -2.04 16.25
N LEU A 266 -10.27 -1.51 15.54
CA LEU A 266 -10.11 -0.07 15.33
C LEU A 266 -11.28 0.51 14.52
N ARG A 267 -11.62 -0.10 13.38
CA ARG A 267 -12.75 0.33 12.54
C ARG A 267 -14.06 0.33 13.34
N GLY A 268 -14.33 -0.73 14.11
CA GLY A 268 -15.52 -0.81 14.97
C GLY A 268 -15.59 0.33 15.99
N ASN A 269 -14.46 0.69 16.60
CA ASN A 269 -14.40 1.84 17.49
C ASN A 269 -14.64 3.17 16.76
N MET A 270 -14.17 3.32 15.51
CA MET A 270 -14.44 4.51 14.70
C MET A 270 -15.92 4.63 14.33
N LEU A 271 -16.58 3.53 13.98
CA LEU A 271 -18.03 3.54 13.73
C LEU A 271 -18.80 3.97 14.99
N GLY A 272 -18.35 3.53 16.17
CA GLY A 272 -18.90 3.97 17.46
C GLY A 272 -18.77 5.47 17.76
N LEU A 273 -17.97 6.21 16.99
CA LEU A 273 -17.85 7.68 17.08
C LEU A 273 -18.79 8.43 16.13
N GLY A 274 -19.72 7.73 15.48
CA GLY A 274 -20.70 8.34 14.58
C GLY A 274 -20.27 8.42 13.11
N PHE A 275 -19.24 7.66 12.72
CA PHE A 275 -18.98 7.38 11.30
C PHE A 275 -19.90 6.25 10.82
N LYS A 276 -20.55 6.43 9.68
CA LYS A 276 -21.40 5.41 9.03
C LYS A 276 -20.58 4.25 8.46
N ASP A 277 -19.47 4.56 7.78
CA ASP A 277 -18.51 3.57 7.29
C ASP A 277 -17.11 4.20 7.17
N GLY A 278 -16.10 3.40 6.91
CA GLY A 278 -14.75 3.82 6.59
C GLY A 278 -13.79 2.65 6.57
N GLU A 279 -12.55 2.91 6.21
CA GLU A 279 -11.50 1.91 6.18
C GLU A 279 -10.19 2.45 6.76
N ILE A 280 -9.45 1.55 7.41
CA ILE A 280 -8.08 1.79 7.84
C ILE A 280 -7.18 0.99 6.93
N VAL A 281 -6.26 1.64 6.24
CA VAL A 281 -5.32 1.02 5.30
C VAL A 281 -3.90 1.21 5.79
N THR A 282 -2.99 0.40 5.30
CA THR A 282 -1.55 0.62 5.46
C THR A 282 -0.91 0.97 4.13
N THR A 283 0.33 1.44 4.18
CA THR A 283 1.11 1.79 2.99
C THR A 283 1.90 0.61 2.44
N ASP A 284 1.95 -0.51 3.15
CA ASP A 284 2.88 -1.62 2.91
C ASP A 284 4.36 -1.18 2.87
N ASN A 285 4.75 -0.30 3.79
CA ASN A 285 6.11 0.19 3.85
C ASN A 285 7.04 -0.85 4.51
N HIS A 286 8.14 -1.17 3.84
CA HIS A 286 9.15 -2.15 4.27
C HIS A 286 10.37 -1.53 4.98
N LEU A 287 10.31 -0.25 5.39
CA LEU A 287 11.46 0.45 5.99
C LEU A 287 12.09 -0.31 7.17
N TYR A 288 11.24 -0.95 7.98
CA TYR A 288 11.65 -1.72 9.16
C TYR A 288 11.62 -3.24 8.96
N SER A 289 11.46 -3.70 7.72
CA SER A 289 11.52 -5.12 7.36
C SER A 289 12.95 -5.65 7.44
N GLY A 290 13.09 -6.90 7.90
CA GLY A 290 14.36 -7.61 7.98
C GLY A 290 15.38 -7.05 8.95
N ILE A 291 14.94 -6.33 10.01
CA ILE A 291 15.81 -5.91 11.13
C ILE A 291 16.25 -7.11 11.97
N VAL A 292 15.33 -8.05 12.22
CA VAL A 292 15.60 -9.26 13.01
C VAL A 292 15.81 -10.44 12.06
N PRO A 293 16.89 -11.24 12.21
CA PRO A 293 17.10 -12.42 11.38
C PRO A 293 15.90 -13.37 11.44
N LYS A 294 15.48 -13.88 10.27
CA LYS A 294 14.33 -14.80 10.10
C LYS A 294 12.94 -14.18 10.34
N VAL A 295 12.84 -12.90 10.70
CA VAL A 295 11.57 -12.16 10.73
C VAL A 295 11.50 -11.28 9.49
N GLY A 296 10.51 -11.51 8.63
CA GLY A 296 10.30 -10.73 7.41
C GLY A 296 10.01 -9.27 7.74
N TYR A 297 8.95 -9.03 8.50
CA TYR A 297 8.55 -7.73 9.02
C TYR A 297 7.77 -7.90 10.33
N THR A 298 7.51 -6.79 11.04
CA THR A 298 6.65 -6.77 12.22
C THR A 298 5.39 -5.98 11.89
N PRO A 299 4.20 -6.62 11.78
CA PRO A 299 2.96 -5.91 11.46
C PRO A 299 2.54 -4.98 12.60
N ILE A 300 1.79 -3.95 12.26
CA ILE A 300 1.23 -2.99 13.23
C ILE A 300 0.34 -3.73 14.22
N GLY A 301 0.59 -3.51 15.51
CA GLY A 301 -0.18 -4.11 16.60
C GLY A 301 0.40 -5.42 17.13
N TYR A 302 1.58 -5.84 16.65
CA TYR A 302 2.25 -7.02 17.20
C TYR A 302 2.80 -6.74 18.61
N ASN A 303 3.48 -5.61 18.79
CA ASN A 303 3.93 -5.08 20.07
C ASN A 303 3.25 -3.75 20.41
N THR A 304 2.79 -2.99 19.40
CA THR A 304 2.05 -1.74 19.62
C THR A 304 0.81 -1.99 20.47
N ASP A 305 0.64 -1.23 21.55
CA ASP A 305 -0.60 -1.27 22.33
C ASP A 305 -1.78 -0.72 21.53
N TRP A 306 -2.81 -1.55 21.35
CA TRP A 306 -3.95 -1.26 20.49
C TRP A 306 -4.74 -0.04 21.00
N LYS A 307 -4.85 0.15 22.32
CA LYS A 307 -5.57 1.29 22.91
C LYS A 307 -4.85 2.61 22.66
N THR A 308 -3.53 2.62 22.78
CA THR A 308 -2.70 3.79 22.50
C THR A 308 -2.79 4.18 21.03
N LEU A 309 -2.75 3.21 20.12
CA LEU A 309 -2.97 3.44 18.69
C LEU A 309 -4.38 3.96 18.40
N LEU A 310 -5.41 3.38 19.03
CA LEU A 310 -6.79 3.86 18.91
C LEU A 310 -6.91 5.32 19.36
N ASN A 311 -6.30 5.71 20.47
CA ASN A 311 -6.35 7.10 20.93
C ASN A 311 -5.76 8.05 19.89
N LYS A 312 -4.64 7.69 19.25
CA LYS A 312 -4.06 8.47 18.15
C LYS A 312 -4.99 8.56 16.94
N LEU A 313 -5.68 7.47 16.61
CA LEU A 313 -6.70 7.46 15.56
C LEU A 313 -7.89 8.37 15.88
N LYS A 314 -8.34 8.38 17.14
CA LYS A 314 -9.42 9.28 17.60
C LYS A 314 -8.99 10.74 17.59
N GLU A 315 -7.76 11.05 18.02
CA GLU A 315 -7.20 12.40 17.93
C GLU A 315 -7.16 12.89 16.47
N ALA A 316 -6.71 12.04 15.54
CA ALA A 316 -6.70 12.36 14.11
C ALA A 316 -8.13 12.58 13.57
N ALA A 317 -9.07 11.70 13.91
CA ALA A 317 -10.46 11.83 13.47
C ALA A 317 -11.10 13.11 14.00
N SER A 318 -10.91 13.46 15.28
CA SER A 318 -11.43 14.69 15.86
C SER A 318 -10.88 15.93 15.16
N GLU A 319 -9.58 15.95 14.84
CA GLU A 319 -8.96 17.07 14.13
C GLU A 319 -9.48 17.17 12.68
N ALA A 320 -9.64 16.04 12.00
CA ALA A 320 -10.19 16.01 10.63
C ALA A 320 -11.65 16.48 10.61
N LEU A 321 -12.48 16.03 11.56
CA LEU A 321 -13.87 16.47 11.70
C LEU A 321 -13.98 17.97 11.99
N GLY A 322 -13.08 18.52 12.83
CA GLY A 322 -13.02 19.96 13.11
C GLY A 322 -12.60 20.82 11.91
N LYS A 323 -12.12 20.20 10.83
CA LYS A 323 -11.68 20.84 9.58
C LYS A 323 -12.61 20.57 8.40
N LEU A 324 -13.79 19.99 8.63
CA LEU A 324 -14.79 19.74 7.59
C LEU A 324 -15.17 21.05 6.90
N GLN A 325 -14.97 21.11 5.60
CA GLN A 325 -15.37 22.22 4.74
C GLN A 325 -15.81 21.68 3.38
N GLU A 326 -16.65 22.44 2.66
CA GLU A 326 -17.09 22.07 1.31
C GLU A 326 -15.90 21.84 0.39
N ALA A 327 -15.99 20.80 -0.44
CA ALA A 327 -14.92 20.44 -1.36
C ALA A 327 -15.42 19.97 -2.72
N ARG A 328 -14.62 20.30 -3.73
CA ARG A 328 -14.67 19.74 -5.08
C ARG A 328 -13.63 18.65 -5.19
N VAL A 329 -13.94 17.57 -5.91
CA VAL A 329 -13.00 16.47 -6.17
C VAL A 329 -12.48 16.60 -7.59
N LEU A 330 -11.16 16.68 -7.72
CA LEU A 330 -10.46 16.69 -8.99
C LEU A 330 -9.63 15.42 -9.06
N PHE A 331 -9.69 14.75 -10.21
CA PHE A 331 -8.96 13.52 -10.46
C PHE A 331 -7.92 13.71 -11.55
N ARG A 332 -6.74 13.15 -11.32
CA ARG A 332 -5.69 13.03 -12.32
C ARG A 332 -5.04 11.66 -12.22
N GLU A 333 -4.67 11.11 -13.37
CA GLU A 333 -3.84 9.92 -13.48
C GLU A 333 -2.50 10.32 -14.06
N VAL A 334 -1.43 10.14 -13.29
CA VAL A 334 -0.07 10.31 -13.79
C VAL A 334 0.55 8.94 -13.93
N SER A 335 1.56 8.80 -14.80
CA SER A 335 2.34 7.58 -14.88
C SER A 335 3.82 7.89 -14.78
N TYR A 336 4.55 7.08 -14.03
CA TYR A 336 6.01 7.15 -14.01
C TYR A 336 6.60 6.00 -14.81
N GLU A 337 7.40 6.36 -15.81
CA GLU A 337 8.18 5.44 -16.63
C GLU A 337 9.59 5.33 -16.06
N GLY A 338 10.03 4.11 -15.78
CA GLY A 338 11.31 3.88 -15.12
C GLY A 338 11.66 2.40 -15.00
N LYS A 339 12.73 2.12 -14.27
CA LYS A 339 13.21 0.75 -14.03
C LYS A 339 12.61 0.19 -12.75
N TYR A 340 11.93 -0.94 -12.90
CA TYR A 340 11.29 -1.68 -11.84
C TYR A 340 11.91 -3.06 -11.68
N VAL A 341 11.71 -3.64 -10.50
CA VAL A 341 12.21 -4.98 -10.18
C VAL A 341 11.57 -6.03 -11.08
N ASP A 342 12.38 -6.89 -11.69
CA ASP A 342 11.93 -8.07 -12.40
C ASP A 342 11.95 -9.28 -11.44
N MET A 343 10.78 -9.65 -10.94
CA MET A 343 10.66 -10.74 -9.97
C MET A 343 11.00 -12.11 -10.56
N GLU A 344 10.86 -12.32 -11.88
CA GLU A 344 11.24 -13.58 -12.53
C GLU A 344 12.76 -13.73 -12.53
N LYS A 345 13.49 -12.68 -12.97
CA LYS A 345 14.96 -12.68 -12.95
C LYS A 345 15.51 -12.80 -11.53
N LEU A 346 14.88 -12.14 -10.55
CA LEU A 346 15.30 -12.25 -9.15
C LEU A 346 15.07 -13.65 -8.58
N THR A 347 13.93 -14.27 -8.89
CA THR A 347 13.64 -15.63 -8.44
C THR A 347 14.64 -16.61 -9.03
N LEU A 348 14.92 -16.51 -10.33
CA LEU A 348 15.93 -17.33 -11.00
C LEU A 348 17.32 -17.15 -10.38
N LEU A 349 17.74 -15.90 -10.11
CA LEU A 349 19.02 -15.63 -9.44
C LEU A 349 19.07 -16.25 -8.04
N SER A 350 17.99 -16.15 -7.27
CA SER A 350 17.87 -16.75 -5.94
C SER A 350 18.00 -18.27 -6.00
N GLU A 351 17.33 -18.92 -6.95
CA GLU A 351 17.41 -20.38 -7.15
C GLU A 351 18.81 -20.84 -7.52
N ILE A 352 19.48 -20.15 -8.46
CA ILE A 352 20.86 -20.43 -8.86
C ILE A 352 21.80 -20.25 -7.66
N THR A 353 21.64 -19.16 -6.92
CA THR A 353 22.47 -18.87 -5.74
C THR A 353 22.29 -19.94 -4.66
N HIS A 354 21.04 -20.32 -4.37
CA HIS A 354 20.74 -21.36 -3.38
C HIS A 354 21.35 -22.70 -3.78
N ARG A 355 21.26 -23.09 -5.06
CA ARG A 355 21.89 -24.31 -5.59
C ARG A 355 23.41 -24.26 -5.44
N ASN A 356 24.04 -23.17 -5.87
CA ASN A 356 25.49 -23.02 -5.81
C ASN A 356 26.04 -23.00 -4.38
N VAL A 357 25.33 -22.38 -3.43
CA VAL A 357 25.71 -22.41 -2.00
C VAL A 357 25.62 -23.83 -1.45
N LYS A 358 24.55 -24.56 -1.77
CA LYS A 358 24.38 -25.96 -1.36
C LYS A 358 25.50 -26.85 -1.92
N GLU A 359 25.80 -26.73 -3.20
CA GLU A 359 26.89 -27.48 -3.85
C GLU A 359 28.27 -27.12 -3.28
N GLY A 360 28.52 -25.83 -3.02
CA GLY A 360 29.76 -25.37 -2.40
C GLY A 360 29.96 -25.90 -0.98
N LEU A 361 28.89 -25.94 -0.16
CA LEU A 361 28.93 -26.54 1.18
C LEU A 361 29.23 -28.04 1.11
N LEU A 362 28.60 -28.77 0.19
CA LEU A 362 28.88 -30.20 -0.02
C LEU A 362 30.32 -30.46 -0.45
N LEU A 363 30.88 -29.61 -1.32
CA LEU A 363 32.29 -29.69 -1.72
C LEU A 363 33.22 -29.40 -0.54
N PHE A 364 32.90 -28.39 0.28
CA PHE A 364 33.66 -28.07 1.49
C PHE A 364 33.64 -29.22 2.50
N ASP A 365 32.47 -29.79 2.77
CA ASP A 365 32.32 -30.95 3.66
C ASP A 365 33.11 -32.16 3.14
N GLY A 366 33.08 -32.40 1.83
CA GLY A 366 33.87 -33.45 1.19
C GLY A 366 35.39 -33.23 1.31
N LEU A 367 35.86 -32.00 1.13
CA LEU A 367 37.27 -31.64 1.31
C LEU A 367 37.70 -31.71 2.78
N LEU A 368 36.82 -31.32 3.71
CA LEU A 368 37.07 -31.42 5.14
C LEU A 368 37.15 -32.89 5.58
N LEU A 369 36.23 -33.74 5.10
CA LEU A 369 36.23 -35.16 5.39
C LEU A 369 37.48 -35.84 4.83
N SER A 370 37.89 -35.52 3.60
CA SER A 370 39.11 -36.09 3.02
C SER A 370 40.37 -35.65 3.75
N TYR A 371 40.44 -34.39 4.20
CA TYR A 371 41.52 -33.89 5.05
C TYR A 371 41.58 -34.62 6.40
N VAL A 372 40.43 -34.80 7.08
CA VAL A 372 40.34 -35.52 8.35
C VAL A 372 40.75 -36.99 8.18
N LEU A 373 40.28 -37.67 7.13
CA LEU A 373 40.68 -39.04 6.84
C LEU A 373 42.18 -39.16 6.59
N THR A 374 42.76 -38.26 5.79
CA THR A 374 44.20 -38.23 5.51
C THR A 374 45.01 -38.04 6.81
N PHE A 375 44.56 -37.15 7.69
CA PHE A 375 45.19 -36.91 8.99
C PHE A 375 45.11 -38.15 9.91
N ILE A 376 43.97 -38.85 9.93
CA ILE A 376 43.80 -40.09 10.69
C ILE A 376 44.73 -41.20 10.17
N PHE A 377 44.81 -41.39 8.84
CA PHE A 377 45.71 -42.38 8.24
C PHE A 377 47.18 -42.09 8.59
N ALA A 378 47.60 -40.82 8.54
CA ALA A 378 48.95 -40.41 8.93
C ALA A 378 49.26 -40.71 10.42
N LEU A 379 48.29 -40.56 11.32
CA LEU A 379 48.45 -40.88 12.75
C LEU A 379 48.49 -42.38 13.04
N LEU A 380 47.77 -43.18 12.25
CA LEU A 380 47.71 -44.63 12.40
C LEU A 380 48.92 -45.36 11.76
N GLY A 381 49.84 -44.63 11.13
CA GLY A 381 51.07 -45.18 10.56
C GLY A 381 50.87 -45.98 9.28
N PHE A 382 49.82 -45.68 8.51
CA PHE A 382 49.59 -46.22 7.17
C PHE A 382 50.26 -45.38 6.08
#